data_AF-A0A8X6JK74-F1
#
_entry.id   AF-A0A8X6JK74-F1
#
_cell.length_a   1.000
_cell.length_b   1.000
_cell.length_c   1.000
_cell.angle_alpha   90.00
_cell.angle_beta   90.00
_cell.angle_gamma   90.00
#
_symmetry.space_group_name_H-M   'P 1'
#
loop_
_entity.id
_entity.type
_entity.pdbx_description
1 polymer ?
#
loop_
_entity_poly.entity_id
_entity_poly.type
_entity_poly.pdbx_seq_one_letter_code
_entity_poly.pdbx_strand_id
1 'polypeptide(L)'
;MSANLNEDSVKFYPFPRYTLFLLPKYRQVASGILIGVRNELIADFKGIKSMGTSIDKSEIVKIQLWKEDTLFKIFDFYIPPYSISRIYPVLRYLLGQSQFMT
;
A
#
# COMPACT_ATOMS: atom_id res chain seq x y z
N MET A 1 2.25 24.72 2.43
CA MET A 1 2.07 24.10 1.10
C MET A 1 2.59 22.67 1.19
N SER A 2 1.72 21.66 1.24
CA SER A 2 2.17 20.26 1.32
C SER A 2 2.55 19.74 -0.06
N ALA A 3 3.79 19.24 -0.21
CA ALA A 3 4.23 18.56 -1.42
C ALA A 3 3.52 17.21 -1.50
N ASN A 4 2.44 17.14 -2.28
CA ASN A 4 1.77 15.87 -2.57
C ASN A 4 2.53 15.21 -3.72
N LEU A 5 3.19 14.08 -3.45
CA LEU A 5 3.79 13.27 -4.49
C LEU A 5 2.67 12.70 -5.38
N ASN A 6 2.74 12.99 -6.69
CA ASN A 6 1.98 12.31 -7.74
C ASN A 6 2.90 11.34 -8.51
N GLU A 7 2.35 10.47 -9.35
CA GLU A 7 3.14 9.49 -10.11
C GLU A 7 4.25 10.15 -10.92
N ASP A 8 3.96 11.28 -11.56
CA ASP A 8 4.93 12.06 -12.32
C ASP A 8 6.07 12.63 -11.47
N SER A 9 5.86 12.81 -10.16
CA SER A 9 6.87 13.34 -9.25
C SER A 9 7.86 12.30 -8.76
N VAL A 10 7.49 11.00 -8.83
CA VAL A 10 8.34 9.89 -8.34
C VAL A 10 9.70 9.88 -9.05
N LYS A 11 9.74 10.27 -10.33
CA LYS A 11 11.00 10.39 -11.11
C LYS A 11 11.99 11.40 -10.54
N PHE A 12 11.54 12.37 -9.73
CA PHE A 12 12.40 13.37 -9.09
C PHE A 12 12.97 12.90 -7.73
N TYR A 13 12.56 11.72 -7.25
CA TYR A 13 13.07 11.10 -6.04
C TYR A 13 13.82 9.81 -6.39
N PRO A 14 15.03 9.91 -6.96
CA PRO A 14 15.78 8.73 -7.34
C PRO A 14 16.20 7.96 -6.09
N PHE A 15 15.71 6.73 -5.97
CA PHE A 15 16.22 5.73 -5.04
C PHE A 15 16.97 4.68 -5.86
N PRO A 16 18.31 4.81 -5.99
CA PRO A 16 19.09 3.88 -6.80
C PRO A 16 18.90 2.45 -6.31
N ARG A 17 18.75 1.50 -7.24
CA ARG A 17 18.51 0.08 -6.98
C ARG A 17 17.09 -0.25 -6.47
N TYR A 18 16.16 0.71 -6.46
CA TYR A 18 14.77 0.46 -6.10
C TYR A 18 13.79 0.89 -7.20
N THR A 19 12.83 0.01 -7.47
CA THR A 19 11.61 0.31 -8.21
C THR A 19 10.61 0.86 -7.20
N LEU A 20 10.06 2.03 -7.50
CA LEU A 20 9.16 2.75 -6.61
C LEU A 20 7.72 2.56 -7.07
N PHE A 21 6.86 2.18 -6.13
CA PHE A 21 5.41 2.15 -6.29
C PHE A 21 4.81 3.22 -5.40
N LEU A 22 3.90 4.02 -5.95
CA LEU A 22 3.24 5.10 -5.23
C LEU A 22 1.74 4.87 -5.20
N LEU A 23 1.16 4.90 -4.00
CA LEU A 23 -0.24 5.22 -3.82
C LEU A 23 -0.33 6.71 -3.46
N PRO A 24 -0.72 7.58 -4.40
CA PRO A 24 -0.68 9.01 -4.18
C PRO A 24 -1.71 9.44 -3.13
N LYS A 25 -1.42 10.56 -2.49
CA LYS A 25 -2.35 11.18 -1.55
C LYS A 25 -3.56 11.75 -2.32
N TYR A 26 -4.77 11.30 -1.97
CA TYR A 26 -6.03 11.89 -2.45
C TYR A 26 -6.67 12.83 -1.42
N ARG A 27 -7.69 13.61 -1.81
CA ARG A 27 -8.34 14.64 -0.96
C ARG A 27 -8.80 14.14 0.42
N GLN A 28 -9.17 12.87 0.52
CA GLN A 28 -9.64 12.23 1.76
C GLN A 28 -8.53 11.47 2.51
N VAL A 29 -7.35 11.31 1.91
CA VAL A 29 -6.19 10.62 2.48
C VAL A 29 -5.21 11.67 2.97
N ALA A 30 -4.80 11.63 4.24
CA ALA A 30 -3.86 12.63 4.75
C ALA A 30 -2.41 12.40 4.28
N SER A 31 -2.07 11.17 3.89
CA SER A 31 -0.73 10.74 3.46
C SER A 31 -0.79 9.71 2.32
N GLY A 32 0.15 9.77 1.36
CA GLY A 32 0.33 8.69 0.38
C GLY A 32 1.20 7.56 0.93
N ILE A 33 1.23 6.42 0.24
CA ILE A 33 2.14 5.30 0.52
C ILE A 33 3.18 5.23 -0.59
N LEU A 34 4.47 5.28 -0.25
CA LEU A 34 5.58 5.08 -1.18
C LEU A 34 6.31 3.79 -0.78
N ILE A 35 6.39 2.84 -1.70
CA ILE A 35 7.04 1.54 -1.48
C ILE A 35 8.22 1.44 -2.43
N GLY A 36 9.41 1.19 -1.88
CA GLY A 36 10.59 0.82 -2.67
C GLY A 36 10.81 -0.68 -2.63
N VAL A 37 10.83 -1.30 -3.80
CA VAL A 37 11.24 -2.71 -3.97
C VAL A 37 12.59 -2.75 -4.65
N ARG A 38 13.52 -3.59 -4.19
CA ARG A 38 14.82 -3.73 -4.86
C ARG A 38 14.64 -4.19 -6.31
N ASN A 39 15.41 -3.60 -7.23
CA ASN A 39 15.33 -3.88 -8.68
C ASN A 39 15.58 -5.34 -9.05
N GLU A 40 16.26 -6.09 -8.19
CA GLU A 40 16.54 -7.52 -8.37
C GLU A 40 15.30 -8.41 -8.15
N LEU A 41 14.23 -7.88 -7.57
CA LEU A 41 12.99 -8.60 -7.31
C LEU A 41 11.93 -8.22 -8.33
N ILE A 42 11.14 -9.21 -8.76
CA ILE A 42 9.95 -8.96 -9.56
C ILE A 42 8.81 -8.63 -8.61
N ALA A 43 8.16 -7.49 -8.82
CA ALA A 43 7.10 -7.02 -7.95
C ALA A 43 5.85 -6.62 -8.74
N ASP A 44 4.70 -7.01 -8.21
CA ASP A 44 3.38 -6.52 -8.62
C ASP A 44 2.75 -5.75 -7.45
N PHE A 45 2.25 -4.55 -7.74
CA PHE A 45 1.66 -3.65 -6.77
C PHE A 45 0.20 -3.40 -7.11
N LYS A 46 -0.68 -3.59 -6.12
CA LYS A 46 -2.12 -3.38 -6.30
C LYS A 46 -2.74 -2.70 -5.08
N GLY A 47 -3.42 -1.59 -5.32
CA GLY A 47 -4.39 -1.04 -4.37
C GLY A 47 -5.58 -1.99 -4.23
N ILE A 48 -5.83 -2.48 -3.01
CA ILE A 48 -6.96 -3.39 -2.72
C ILE A 48 -8.17 -2.61 -2.21
N LYS A 49 -7.91 -1.61 -1.37
CA LYS A 49 -8.96 -0.76 -0.81
C LYS A 49 -8.45 0.66 -0.72
N SER A 50 -9.25 1.58 -1.25
CA SER A 50 -9.00 3.01 -1.14
C SER A 50 -10.07 3.72 -0.32
N MET A 51 -9.70 4.83 0.32
CA MET A 51 -10.63 5.70 1.01
C MET A 51 -11.35 6.59 -0.01
N GLY A 52 -12.47 6.09 -0.54
CA GLY A 52 -13.32 6.81 -1.48
C GLY A 52 -14.34 7.75 -0.80
N THR A 53 -14.69 7.46 0.46
CA THR A 53 -15.65 8.25 1.25
C THR A 53 -15.11 8.60 2.64
N SER A 54 -15.73 9.58 3.31
CA SER A 54 -15.40 9.95 4.71
C SER A 54 -15.66 8.81 5.73
N ILE A 55 -16.36 7.76 5.31
CA ILE A 55 -16.64 6.55 6.09
C ILE A 55 -15.50 5.54 5.95
N ASP A 56 -14.83 5.50 4.80
CA ASP A 56 -13.67 4.65 4.55
C ASP A 56 -12.44 5.25 5.23
N LYS A 57 -11.87 4.50 6.19
CA LYS A 57 -10.77 4.98 7.05
C LYS A 57 -9.49 4.16 6.93
N SER A 58 -9.29 3.50 5.79
CA SER A 58 -8.08 2.72 5.54
C SER A 58 -7.73 2.67 4.07
N GLU A 59 -6.47 2.88 3.75
CA GLU A 59 -5.87 2.41 2.49
C GLU A 59 -5.26 1.04 2.74
N ILE A 60 -5.48 0.12 1.80
CA ILE A 60 -4.86 -1.21 1.82
C ILE A 60 -4.23 -1.45 0.47
N VAL A 61 -2.94 -1.77 0.49
CA VAL A 61 -2.19 -2.16 -0.70
C VAL A 61 -1.66 -3.57 -0.52
N LYS A 62 -1.50 -4.28 -1.63
CA LYS A 62 -0.85 -5.57 -1.70
C LYS A 62 0.34 -5.47 -2.63
N ILE A 63 1.46 -5.99 -2.17
CA ILE A 63 2.67 -6.16 -2.93
C ILE A 63 2.90 -7.67 -3.05
N GLN A 64 3.02 -8.13 -4.29
CA GLN A 64 3.43 -9.49 -4.59
C GLN A 64 4.88 -9.44 -5.02
N LEU A 65 5.76 -10.09 -4.26
CA LEU A 65 7.19 -10.15 -4.54
C LEU A 65 7.56 -11.57 -4.92
N TRP A 66 8.24 -11.71 -6.05
CA TRP A 66 8.89 -12.96 -6.42
C TRP A 66 10.36 -12.86 -6.08
N LYS A 67 10.83 -13.85 -5.32
CA LYS A 67 12.25 -14.11 -5.12
C LYS A 67 12.48 -15.56 -5.47
N GLU A 68 13.23 -15.79 -6.55
CA GLU A 68 13.38 -17.13 -7.14
C GLU A 68 11.97 -17.73 -7.41
N ASP A 69 11.72 -18.97 -7.01
CA ASP A 69 10.43 -19.65 -7.20
C ASP A 69 9.44 -19.40 -6.04
N THR A 70 9.76 -18.48 -5.13
CA THR A 70 8.91 -18.18 -3.98
C THR A 70 8.16 -16.87 -4.15
N LEU A 71 6.83 -16.94 -4.05
CA LEU A 71 5.94 -15.78 -4.03
C LEU A 71 5.64 -15.34 -2.60
N PHE A 72 6.01 -14.10 -2.27
CA PHE A 72 5.64 -13.42 -1.04
C PHE A 72 4.48 -12.47 -1.30
N LYS A 73 3.44 -12.53 -0.47
CA LYS A 73 2.30 -11.61 -0.49
C LYS A 73 2.40 -10.72 0.75
N ILE A 74 2.76 -9.46 0.55
CA ILE A 74 2.85 -8.45 1.60
C ILE A 74 1.63 -7.54 1.50
N PHE A 75 1.01 -7.24 2.62
CA PHE A 75 -0.06 -6.26 2.70
C PHE A 75 0.40 -5.10 3.58
N ASP A 76 0.18 -3.88 3.10
CA ASP A 76 0.48 -2.66 3.84
C ASP A 76 -0.80 -1.83 4.01
N PHE A 77 -0.86 -1.11 5.13
CA PHE A 77 -2.06 -0.47 5.64
C PHE A 77 -1.75 0.94 6.10
N TYR A 78 -2.46 1.89 5.53
CA TYR A 78 -2.52 3.22 6.12
C TYR A 78 -3.87 3.44 6.78
N ILE A 79 -3.85 3.72 8.09
CA ILE A 79 -5.02 4.09 8.87
C ILE A 79 -4.78 5.52 9.38
N PRO A 80 -5.61 6.50 9.01
CA PRO A 80 -5.46 7.87 9.48
C PRO A 80 -5.51 7.95 11.01
N PRO A 81 -4.83 8.95 11.61
CA PRO A 81 -4.89 9.19 13.04
C PRO A 81 -6.35 9.31 13.52
N TYR A 82 -6.61 8.90 14.76
CA TYR A 82 -7.95 8.86 15.39
C TYR A 82 -8.91 7.76 14.90
N SER A 83 -8.43 6.79 14.11
CA SER A 83 -9.21 5.61 13.67
C SER A 83 -8.75 4.28 14.28
N ILE A 84 -7.91 4.32 15.33
CA ILE A 84 -7.25 3.16 15.95
C ILE A 84 -8.22 2.08 16.47
N SER A 85 -9.41 2.45 16.93
CA SER A 85 -10.44 1.49 17.38
C SER A 85 -10.97 0.58 16.25
N ARG A 86 -10.60 0.85 14.99
CA ARG A 86 -11.05 0.11 13.80
C ARG A 86 -9.96 -0.74 13.13
N ILE A 87 -8.84 -0.99 13.81
CA ILE A 87 -7.82 -1.97 13.38
C ILE A 87 -8.42 -3.39 13.29
N TYR A 88 -9.30 -3.77 14.22
CA TYR A 88 -9.88 -5.11 14.29
C TYR A 88 -10.69 -5.53 13.03
N PRO A 89 -11.58 -4.69 12.45
CA PRO A 89 -12.22 -4.99 11.17
C PRO A 89 -11.26 -5.22 10.00
N VAL A 90 -10.17 -4.45 9.92
CA VAL A 90 -9.15 -4.60 8.87
C VAL A 90 -8.41 -5.93 9.03
N LEU A 91 -7.99 -6.25 10.25
CA LEU A 91 -7.38 -7.56 10.56
C LEU A 91 -8.34 -8.72 10.27
N ARG A 92 -9.63 -8.59 10.61
CA ARG A 92 -10.64 -9.62 10.28
C ARG A 92 -10.81 -9.82 8.78
N TYR A 93 -10.81 -8.76 7.97
CA TYR A 93 -10.90 -8.88 6.52
C TYR A 93 -9.73 -9.71 5.96
N LEU A 94 -8.52 -9.48 6.45
CA LEU A 94 -7.31 -10.18 6.00
C LEU A 94 -7.25 -11.62 6.49
N LEU A 95 -7.53 -11.85 7.77
CA LEU A 95 -7.54 -13.18 8.37
C LEU A 95 -8.68 -14.03 7.81
N GLY A 96 -9.82 -13.42 7.46
CA GLY A 96 -10.92 -14.10 6.78
C GLY A 96 -10.58 -14.50 5.33
N GLN A 97 -9.75 -13.73 4.63
CA GLN A 97 -9.23 -14.09 3.30
C GLN A 97 -8.15 -15.20 3.37
N SER A 98 -7.45 -15.33 4.51
CA SER A 98 -6.47 -16.39 4.76
C SER A 98 -7.10 -17.77 4.95
N GLN A 99 -8.39 -17.87 5.31
CA GLN A 99 -9.06 -19.16 5.52
C GLN A 99 -9.46 -19.88 4.23
N PHE A 100 -9.22 -19.28 3.05
CA PHE A 100 -9.50 -19.89 1.74
C PHE A 100 -8.24 -20.22 0.92
N MET A 101 -7.06 -20.25 1.55
CA MET A 101 -5.84 -20.76 0.92
C MET A 101 -5.28 -21.92 1.76
N THR A 102 -5.93 -23.07 1.66
CA THR A 102 -5.35 -24.40 1.90
C THR A 102 -5.57 -25.25 0.67
#